data_AF-A0A4Y7QQK8-F1
#
_entry.id   AF-A0A4Y7QQK8-F1
#
_cell.length_a   1.000
_cell.length_b   1.000
_cell.length_c   1.000
_cell.angle_alpha   90.00
_cell.angle_beta   90.00
_cell.angle_gamma   90.00
#
_symmetry.space_group_name_H-M   'P 1'
#
loop_
_entity.id
_entity.type
_entity.pdbx_description
1 polymer ?
#
loop_
_entity_poly.entity_id
_entity_poly.type
_entity_poly.pdbx_seq_one_letter_code
_entity_poly.pdbx_strand_id
1 'polypeptide(L)' 'MLLQIRTIIADALRIDEEVNSFLKYCANYGKIVKKITPNGFMEREQGQSLLVMVIEYEEKNDCGYEKDED' A
#
# COMPACT_ATOMS: atom_id res chain seq x y z
N MET A 1 12.26 -2.18 -11.21
CA MET A 1 11.43 -3.33 -11.64
C MET A 1 9.99 -2.97 -11.34
N LEU A 2 9.06 -3.19 -12.27
CA LEU A 2 7.68 -2.71 -12.12
C LEU A 2 6.83 -3.74 -11.34
N LEU A 3 6.13 -3.24 -10.34
CA LEU A 3 4.87 -3.76 -9.77
C LEU A 3 5.00 -4.78 -8.64
N GLN A 4 5.37 -4.29 -7.46
CA GLN A 4 4.80 -4.88 -6.25
C GLN A 4 3.37 -4.37 -6.11
N ILE A 5 2.42 -5.29 -6.18
CA ILE A 5 0.99 -5.02 -5.98
C ILE A 5 0.67 -5.38 -4.54
N ARG A 6 0.16 -4.43 -3.76
CA ARG A 6 -0.20 -4.64 -2.35
C ARG A 6 -1.66 -4.33 -2.10
N THR A 7 -2.32 -5.22 -1.36
CA THR A 7 -3.71 -5.05 -0.96
C THR A 7 -3.79 -4.40 0.41
N ILE A 8 -4.63 -3.38 0.53
CA ILE A 8 -5.02 -2.74 1.80
C ILE A 8 -6.48 -3.07 2.06
N ILE A 9 -6.80 -3.34 3.31
CA ILE A 9 -8.17 -3.52 3.76
C ILE A 9 -8.43 -2.42 4.78
N ALA A 10 -9.21 -1.43 4.37
CA ALA A 10 -9.49 -0.26 5.19
C ALA A 10 -10.93 -0.25 5.67
N ASP A 11 -11.16 0.32 6.86
CA ASP A 11 -12.51 0.68 7.26
C ASP A 11 -13.04 1.78 6.32
N ALA A 12 -14.27 1.62 5.82
CA ALA A 12 -14.88 2.59 4.91
C ALA A 12 -14.98 4.00 5.52
N LEU A 13 -15.12 4.12 6.84
CA LEU A 13 -15.15 5.42 7.52
C LEU A 13 -13.77 6.06 7.71
N ARG A 14 -12.68 5.29 7.58
CA ARG A 14 -11.30 5.72 7.84
C ARG A 14 -10.36 5.50 6.67
N ILE A 15 -10.91 5.28 5.47
CA ILE A 15 -10.14 5.01 4.26
C ILE A 15 -9.05 6.06 4.02
N ASP A 16 -9.33 7.34 4.25
CA ASP A 16 -8.36 8.42 4.04
C ASP A 16 -7.16 8.30 4.98
N GLU A 17 -7.37 7.92 6.25
CA GLU A 17 -6.29 7.73 7.23
C GLU A 17 -5.40 6.54 6.86
N GLU A 18 -6.01 5.41 6.50
CA GLU A 18 -5.31 4.18 6.17
C GLU A 18 -4.52 4.29 4.86
N VAL A 19 -5.15 4.83 3.82
CA VAL A 19 -4.49 5.08 2.53
C VAL A 19 -3.36 6.09 2.71
N ASN A 20 -3.57 7.19 3.45
CA ASN A 20 -2.49 8.16 3.71
C ASN A 20 -1.33 7.56 4.50
N SER A 21 -1.62 6.72 5.51
CA SER A 21 -0.58 6.00 6.25
C SER A 21 0.26 5.12 5.32
N PHE A 22 -0.40 4.42 4.39
CA PHE A 22 0.30 3.62 3.39
C PHE A 22 1.11 4.44 2.39
N LEU A 23 0.58 5.57 1.91
CA LEU A 23 1.30 6.48 1.04
C LEU A 23 2.57 7.02 1.70
N LYS A 24 2.50 7.36 3.00
CA LYS A 24 3.67 7.75 3.79
C LYS A 24 4.69 6.61 3.90
N TYR A 25 4.23 5.38 4.15
CA TYR A 25 5.10 4.20 4.11
C TYR A 25 5.79 4.09 2.75
N CYS A 26 5.06 4.21 1.65
CA CYS A 26 5.67 4.14 0.32
C CYS A 26 6.74 5.23 0.12
N ALA A 27 6.43 6.48 0.47
CA ALA A 27 7.39 7.58 0.37
C ALA A 27 8.67 7.34 1.19
N ASN A 28 8.53 6.81 2.42
CA ASN A 28 9.66 6.54 3.31
C ASN A 28 10.60 5.44 2.79
N TYR A 29 10.07 4.46 2.05
CA TYR A 29 10.85 3.33 1.53
C TYR A 29 11.19 3.48 0.04
N GLY A 30 11.14 4.70 -0.51
CA GLY A 30 11.46 4.95 -1.92
C GLY A 30 10.50 4.26 -2.90
N LYS A 31 9.29 3.90 -2.46
CA LYS A 31 8.26 3.28 -3.29
C LYS A 31 7.44 4.37 -3.96
N ILE A 32 7.36 4.31 -5.28
CA ILE A 32 6.59 5.25 -6.10
C ILE A 32 5.26 4.59 -6.40
N VAL A 33 4.20 5.05 -5.73
CA VAL A 33 2.83 4.60 -5.99
C VAL A 33 2.40 5.08 -7.38
N LYS A 34 1.91 4.16 -8.20
CA LYS A 34 1.44 4.43 -9.57
C LYS A 34 -0.06 4.45 -9.67
N LYS A 35 -0.73 3.53 -8.97
CA LYS A 35 -2.17 3.35 -9.08
C LYS A 35 -2.75 2.83 -7.78
N ILE A 36 -3.93 3.31 -7.46
CA ILE A 36 -4.74 2.87 -6.33
C ILE A 36 -6.11 2.54 -6.91
N THR A 37 -6.57 1.29 -6.73
CA THR A 37 -7.83 0.81 -7.29
C THR A 37 -8.67 0.18 -6.18
N PRO A 38 -9.91 0.62 -5.93
CA PRO A 38 -10.82 -0.11 -5.07
C PRO A 38 -11.16 -1.46 -5.73
N ASN A 39 -11.00 -2.56 -4.98
CA ASN A 39 -11.19 -3.93 -5.45
C ASN A 39 -12.44 -4.60 -4.87
N GLY A 40 -13.27 -3.84 -4.15
CA GLY A 40 -14.55 -4.28 -3.61
C GLY A 40 -14.62 -4.22 -2.09
N PHE A 41 -15.75 -4.67 -1.55
CA PHE A 41 -15.99 -4.67 -0.12
C PHE A 41 -15.90 -6.09 0.44
N MET A 42 -15.34 -6.20 1.64
CA MET A 42 -15.36 -7.40 2.44
C MET A 42 -16.39 -7.20 3.55
N GLU A 43 -17.48 -7.96 3.46
CA GLU A 43 -18.51 -7.97 4.51
C GLU A 43 -17.97 -8.71 5.75
N ARG A 44 -18.27 -8.15 6.93
CA ARG A 44 -18.01 -8.80 8.22
C ARG A 44 -19.34 -9.31 8.77
N GLU A 45 -19.33 -10.48 9.40
CA GLU A 45 -20.53 -11.06 10.04
C GLU A 45 -21.14 -10.12 11.10
N GLN A 46 -20.31 -9.27 11.71
CA GLN A 46 -20.74 -8.18 12.58
C GLN A 46 -19.84 -6.95 12.38
N GLY A 47 -20.46 -5.78 12.20
CA GLY A 47 -19.75 -4.48 12.11
C GLY A 47 -19.78 -3.86 10.71
N GLN A 48 -18.88 -2.90 10.47
CA GLN A 48 -18.79 -2.17 9.20
C GLN A 48 -18.04 -2.97 8.14
N SER A 49 -18.52 -2.87 6.90
CA SER A 49 -17.86 -3.44 5.72
C SER A 49 -16.50 -2.77 5.51
N LEU A 50 -15.51 -3.59 5.19
CA LEU A 50 -14.18 -3.09 4.86
C LEU A 50 -14.07 -2.88 3.35
N LEU A 51 -13.34 -1.85 2.94
CA LEU A 51 -13.01 -1.61 1.54
C LEU A 51 -11.63 -2.18 1.25
N VAL A 52 -11.57 -3.10 0.30
CA VAL A 52 -10.33 -3.66 -0.22
C VAL A 52 -9.81 -2.74 -1.32
N MET A 53 -8.56 -2.34 -1.23
CA MET A 53 -7.88 -1.52 -2.23
C MET A 53 -6.61 -2.21 -2.70
N VAL A 54 -6.38 -2.19 -4.00
CA VAL A 54 -5.18 -2.68 -4.65
C VAL A 54 -4.31 -1.49 -5.00
N ILE A 55 -3.08 -1.48 -4.49
CA ILE A 55 -2.12 -0.41 -4.73
C ILE A 55 -0.93 -0.98 -5.49
N GLU A 56 -0.69 -0.40 -6.66
CA GLU A 56 0.44 -0.72 -7.52
C GLU A 56 1.55 0.30 -7.26
N TYR A 57 2.73 -0.18 -6.88
CA TYR A 57 3.90 0.67 -6.72
C TYR A 57 5.15 0.06 -7.35
N GLU A 58 6.05 0.96 -7.74
CA GLU A 58 7.42 0.63 -8.11
C GLU A 58 8.29 0.82 -6.90
N GLU A 59 9.18 -0.13 -6.63
CA GLU A 59 10.33 0.16 -5.79
C GLU A 59 11.32 0.97 -6.63
N LYS A 60 11.80 2.11 -6.11
CA LYS A 60 13.09 2.60 -6.59
C LYS A 60 14.06 1.44 -6.37
N ASN A 61 14.58 0.89 -7.46
CA ASN A 61 15.80 0.12 -7.38
C ASN A 61 16.88 1.11 -6.93
N ASP A 62 17.06 1.29 -5.63
CA ASP A 62 18.39 1.61 -5.14
C ASP A 62 19.18 0.31 -5.35
N CYS A 63 20.01 0.28 -6.40
CA CYS A 63 21.14 -0.63 -6.45
C CYS A 63 22.19 -0.25 -5.39
N GLY A 64 21.75 0.02 -4.16
CA GLY A 64 22.55 0.27 -2.98
C GLY A 64 22.60 -1.00 -2.14
N TYR A 65 23.18 -2.07 -2.69
CA TYR A 65 23.93 -2.96 -1.81
C TYR A 65 25.25 -2.24 -1.50
N GLU A 66 25.21 -1.23 -0.64
CA GLU A 66 26.31 -1.12 0.31
C GLU A 66 26.06 -2.26 1.29
N LYS A 67 26.67 -3.42 0.98
CA LYS A 67 27.10 -4.30 2.05
C LYS A 67 28.02 -3.44 2.89
N ASP A 68 27.55 -2.97 4.03
CA ASP A 68 28.45 -2.60 5.10
C ASP A 68 29.28 -3.86 5.40
N GLU A 69 30.56 -3.81 5.01
CA GLU A 69 31.59 -4.72 5.49
C GLU A 69 31.88 -4.39 6.96
N ASP A 70 31.83 -5.41 7.82
CA ASP A 70 32.91 -5.76 8.76
C ASP A 70 32.68 -7.19 9.30
#